data_AF-A0A9D9Q0Q0-F1
#
_entry.id   AF-A0A9D9Q0Q0-F1
#
_cell.length_a   1.000
_cell.length_b   1.000
_cell.length_c   1.000
_cell.angle_alpha   90.00
_cell.angle_beta   90.00
_cell.angle_gamma   90.00
#
_symmetry.space_group_name_H-M   'P 1'
#
loop_
_entity.id
_entity.type
_entity.pdbx_description
1 polymer ?
#
loop_
_entity_poly.entity_id
_entity_poly.type
_entity_poly.pdbx_seq_one_letter_code
_entity_poly.pdbx_strand_id
1 'polypeptide(L)'
;METTKIEVEITEHRHWTMESVRQVCIENGLYTRGNNAEYGRMLGMVESSYPSNETIHEVAKDILEHSEEQTITNIMFLLINKAVTTFLEEEEP
;
A
#
# COMPACT_ATOMS: atom_id res chain seq x y z
N MET A 1 -47.78 9.50 2.60
CA MET A 1 -46.49 10.04 3.06
C MET A 1 -45.44 9.18 2.38
N GLU A 2 -44.91 9.65 1.26
CA GLU A 2 -43.79 8.97 0.59
C GLU A 2 -42.52 9.30 1.38
N THR A 3 -41.85 8.27 1.88
CA THR A 3 -40.53 8.38 2.49
C THR A 3 -39.52 8.47 1.35
N THR A 4 -38.98 9.66 1.11
CA THR A 4 -37.82 9.82 0.23
C THR A 4 -36.64 9.07 0.85
N LYS A 5 -36.18 8.00 0.21
CA LYS A 5 -34.88 7.41 0.50
C LYS A 5 -33.82 8.39 0.01
N ILE A 6 -32.99 8.87 0.91
CA ILE A 6 -31.74 9.53 0.54
C ILE A 6 -30.75 8.37 0.35
N GLU A 7 -30.28 8.19 -0.88
CA GLU A 7 -29.18 7.26 -1.16
C GLU A 7 -27.88 7.98 -0.81
N VAL A 8 -27.12 7.39 0.11
CA VAL A 8 -25.81 7.89 0.53
C VAL A 8 -24.76 7.24 -0.35
N GLU A 9 -23.93 8.05 -1.01
CA GLU A 9 -22.77 7.58 -1.76
C GLU A 9 -21.58 7.46 -0.79
N ILE A 10 -20.90 6.31 -0.82
CA ILE A 10 -19.75 6.02 0.04
C ILE A 10 -18.56 5.67 -0.86
N THR A 11 -17.48 6.44 -0.73
CA THR A 11 -16.24 6.25 -1.50
C THR A 11 -15.13 5.71 -0.60
N GLU A 12 -14.40 4.69 -1.07
CA GLU A 12 -13.19 4.18 -0.38
C GLU A 12 -11.94 4.89 -0.89
N HIS A 13 -11.16 5.43 0.04
CA HIS A 13 -9.87 6.04 -0.24
C HIS A 13 -8.76 5.25 0.43
N ARG A 14 -7.69 5.01 -0.32
CA ARG A 14 -6.47 4.36 0.17
C ARG A 14 -5.28 5.29 0.03
N HIS A 15 -4.39 5.26 1.00
CA HIS A 15 -3.19 6.08 1.02
C HIS A 15 -2.02 5.31 1.62
N TRP A 16 -0.81 5.60 1.15
CA TRP A 16 0.44 5.12 1.73
C TRP A 16 1.52 6.18 1.57
N THR A 17 2.64 6.02 2.28
CA THR A 17 3.78 6.94 2.16
C THR A 17 5.06 6.13 2.01
N MET A 18 6.11 6.78 1.49
CA MET A 18 7.45 6.17 1.50
C MET A 18 7.87 5.74 2.90
N GLU A 19 7.51 6.53 3.92
CA GLU A 19 7.86 6.23 5.30
C GLU A 19 7.11 5.00 5.83
N SER A 20 5.80 4.86 5.53
CA SER A 20 5.04 3.70 5.98
C SER A 20 5.52 2.40 5.34
N VAL A 21 5.85 2.42 4.04
CA VAL A 21 6.47 1.26 3.36
C VAL A 21 7.87 0.98 3.90
N ARG A 22 8.69 2.02 4.12
CA ARG A 22 10.02 1.89 4.71
C ARG A 22 9.96 1.23 6.09
N GLN A 23 9.03 1.66 6.93
CA GLN A 23 8.83 1.10 8.26
C GLN A 23 8.45 -0.38 8.18
N VAL A 24 7.58 -0.76 7.24
CA VAL A 24 7.28 -2.18 6.97
C VAL A 24 8.53 -2.96 6.59
N CYS A 25 9.40 -2.42 5.73
CA CYS A 25 10.64 -3.11 5.39
C CYS A 25 11.55 -3.30 6.61
N ILE A 26 11.73 -2.25 7.43
CA ILE A 26 12.59 -2.29 8.62
C ILE A 26 12.06 -3.29 9.66
N GLU A 27 10.77 -3.21 10.00
CA GLU A 27 10.17 -4.03 11.06
C GLU A 27 10.14 -5.52 10.73
N ASN A 28 10.07 -5.87 9.44
CA ASN A 28 9.91 -7.25 9.00
C ASN A 28 11.18 -7.79 8.31
N GLY A 29 12.30 -7.06 8.38
CA GLY A 29 13.59 -7.49 7.82
C GLY A 29 13.56 -7.70 6.30
N LEU A 30 12.81 -6.86 5.58
CA LEU A 30 12.69 -6.93 4.12
C LEU A 30 13.72 -6.03 3.43
N TYR A 31 13.93 -6.26 2.14
CA TYR A 31 14.83 -5.47 1.29
C TYR A 31 16.31 -5.50 1.73
N THR A 32 16.75 -6.58 2.39
CA THR A 32 18.09 -6.69 2.97
C THR A 32 19.20 -6.92 1.94
N ARG A 33 18.84 -7.30 0.69
CA ARG A 33 19.78 -7.57 -0.40
C ARG A 33 19.84 -6.48 -1.47
N GLY A 34 19.03 -5.44 -1.32
CA GLY A 34 19.04 -4.30 -2.22
C GLY A 34 20.08 -3.24 -1.82
N ASN A 35 20.47 -2.41 -2.77
CA ASN A 35 21.26 -1.21 -2.51
C ASN A 35 20.38 0.04 -2.37
N ASN A 36 20.98 1.15 -1.91
CA ASN A 36 20.26 2.40 -1.67
C ASN A 36 19.59 2.96 -2.94
N ALA A 37 20.16 2.73 -4.13
CA ALA A 37 19.60 3.22 -5.37
C ALA A 37 18.37 2.40 -5.82
N GLU A 38 18.41 1.08 -5.64
CA GLU A 38 17.25 0.19 -5.82
C GLU A 38 16.13 0.57 -4.85
N TYR A 39 16.46 0.66 -3.57
CA TYR A 39 15.49 1.01 -2.54
C TYR A 39 14.87 2.39 -2.76
N GLY A 40 15.69 3.36 -3.19
CA GLY A 40 15.21 4.70 -3.55
C GLY A 40 14.25 4.70 -4.74
N ARG A 41 14.45 3.83 -5.74
CA ARG A 41 13.51 3.69 -6.87
C ARG A 41 12.19 3.08 -6.42
N MET A 42 12.21 2.04 -5.59
CA MET A 42 11.00 1.43 -5.04
C MET A 42 10.19 2.45 -4.21
N LEU A 43 10.85 3.23 -3.35
CA LEU A 43 10.17 4.28 -2.59
C LEU A 43 9.64 5.41 -3.50
N GLY A 44 10.35 5.75 -4.57
CA GLY A 44 9.85 6.70 -5.58
C GLY A 44 8.57 6.21 -6.29
N MET A 45 8.44 4.90 -6.50
CA MET A 45 7.21 4.29 -7.01
C MET A 45 6.07 4.49 -6.01
N VAL A 46 6.30 4.23 -4.73
CA VAL A 46 5.31 4.44 -3.64
C VAL A 46 4.85 5.90 -3.59
N GLU A 47 5.78 6.86 -3.65
CA GLU A 47 5.45 8.30 -3.58
C GLU A 47 4.58 8.77 -4.74
N SER A 48 4.76 8.20 -5.92
CA SER A 48 4.09 8.63 -7.16
C SER A 48 2.83 7.86 -7.50
N SER A 49 2.39 6.93 -6.64
CA SER A 49 1.31 6.00 -6.97
C SER A 49 0.23 5.90 -5.89
N TYR A 50 -0.99 5.62 -6.35
CA TYR A 50 -2.10 5.22 -5.50
C TYR A 50 -1.94 3.73 -5.15
N PRO A 51 -2.20 3.30 -3.89
CA PRO A 51 -2.10 1.89 -3.48
C PRO A 51 -3.24 1.02 -4.04
N SER A 52 -3.30 0.89 -5.36
CA SER A 52 -4.14 -0.10 -6.04
C SER A 52 -3.59 -1.51 -5.82
N ASN A 53 -4.38 -2.54 -6.15
CA ASN A 53 -3.93 -3.92 -6.03
C ASN A 53 -2.73 -4.21 -6.96
N GLU A 54 -2.72 -3.64 -8.16
CA GLU A 54 -1.62 -3.76 -9.12
C GLU A 54 -0.35 -3.09 -8.57
N THR A 55 -0.48 -1.85 -8.09
CA THR A 55 0.66 -1.08 -7.57
C THR A 55 1.26 -1.74 -6.33
N ILE A 56 0.42 -2.25 -5.42
CA ILE A 56 0.88 -3.01 -4.25
C ILE A 56 1.62 -4.28 -4.69
N HIS A 57 1.13 -4.97 -5.71
CA HIS A 57 1.80 -6.15 -6.25
C HIS A 57 3.15 -5.80 -6.87
N GLU A 58 3.27 -4.69 -7.61
CA GLU A 58 4.54 -4.22 -8.19
C GLU A 58 5.58 -3.88 -7.10
N VAL A 59 5.18 -3.11 -6.09
CA VAL A 59 6.03 -2.78 -4.94
C VAL A 59 6.42 -4.04 -4.16
N ALA A 60 5.49 -4.97 -3.96
CA ALA A 60 5.77 -6.24 -3.30
C ALA A 60 6.76 -7.12 -4.08
N LYS A 61 6.67 -7.09 -5.41
CA LYS A 61 7.59 -7.84 -6.29
C LYS A 61 9.01 -7.27 -6.20
N ASP A 62 9.17 -5.95 -6.26
CA ASP A 62 10.47 -5.29 -6.10
C ASP A 62 11.07 -5.61 -4.71
N ILE A 63 10.26 -5.53 -3.64
CA ILE A 63 10.71 -5.93 -2.29
C ILE A 63 11.12 -7.41 -2.25
N LEU A 64 10.37 -8.31 -2.90
CA LEU A 64 10.66 -9.74 -2.93
C LEU A 64 11.98 -10.03 -3.63
N GLU A 65 12.29 -9.36 -4.74
CA GLU A 65 13.55 -9.50 -5.48
C GLU A 65 14.77 -9.20 -4.59
N HIS A 66 14.58 -8.38 -3.55
CA HIS A 66 15.61 -7.96 -2.60
C HIS A 66 15.45 -8.55 -1.18
N SER A 67 14.62 -9.57 -0.99
CA SER A 67 14.36 -10.21 0.32
C SER A 67 14.57 -11.73 0.29
N GLU A 68 15.07 -12.31 1.38
CA GLU A 68 15.20 -13.77 1.53
C GLU A 68 14.03 -14.36 2.33
N GLU A 69 13.69 -15.62 2.07
CA GLU A 69 12.71 -16.40 2.86
C GLU A 69 11.30 -15.78 2.95
N GLN A 70 10.90 -15.01 1.93
CA GLN A 70 9.58 -14.37 1.85
C GLN A 70 8.76 -14.90 0.68
N THR A 71 7.45 -14.68 0.74
CA THR A 71 6.53 -14.90 -0.39
C THR A 71 5.92 -13.57 -0.81
N ILE A 72 5.59 -13.44 -2.09
CA ILE A 72 4.90 -12.24 -2.60
C ILE A 72 3.59 -11.98 -1.83
N THR A 73 2.85 -13.05 -1.52
CA THR A 73 1.61 -12.99 -0.73
C THR A 73 1.84 -12.41 0.66
N ASN A 74 2.90 -12.82 1.35
CA ASN A 74 3.21 -12.28 2.68
C ASN A 74 3.60 -10.80 2.61
N ILE A 75 4.39 -10.39 1.62
CA ILE A 75 4.79 -8.98 1.46
C ILE A 75 3.57 -8.12 1.14
N MET A 76 2.70 -8.54 0.21
CA MET A 76 1.44 -7.85 -0.08
C MET A 76 0.56 -7.72 1.18
N PHE A 77 0.45 -8.80 1.97
CA PHE A 77 -0.27 -8.79 3.23
C PHE A 77 0.31 -7.74 4.20
N LEU A 78 1.64 -7.70 4.37
CA LEU A 78 2.30 -6.72 5.23
C LEU A 78 2.07 -5.28 4.75
N LEU A 79 2.20 -5.01 3.45
CA LEU A 79 1.97 -3.67 2.89
C LEU A 79 0.54 -3.21 3.14
N ILE A 80 -0.46 -4.04 2.85
CA ILE A 80 -1.88 -3.70 3.02
C ILE A 80 -2.21 -3.41 4.49
N ASN A 81 -1.70 -4.23 5.42
CA ASN A 81 -2.10 -4.12 6.83
C ASN A 81 -1.28 -3.10 7.63
N LYS A 82 -0.07 -2.75 7.18
CA LYS A 82 0.85 -1.90 7.95
C LYS A 82 1.24 -0.61 7.24
N ALA A 83 1.25 -0.58 5.90
CA ALA A 83 1.66 0.61 5.15
C ALA A 83 0.49 1.41 4.57
N VAL A 84 -0.59 0.73 4.18
CA VAL A 84 -1.77 1.34 3.58
C VAL A 84 -2.78 1.74 4.65
N THR A 85 -3.18 3.01 4.63
CA THR A 85 -4.33 3.54 5.37
C THR A 85 -5.53 3.55 4.45
N THR A 86 -6.67 3.03 4.93
CA THR A 86 -7.95 3.10 4.22
C THR A 86 -8.95 3.91 5.04
N PHE A 87 -9.68 4.81 4.39
CA PHE A 87 -10.81 5.51 5.00
C PHE A 87 -12.00 5.53 4.03
N LEU A 88 -13.20 5.66 4.61
CA LEU A 88 -14.44 5.77 3.86
C LEU A 88 -14.96 7.20 4.01
N GLU A 89 -15.32 7.81 2.89
CA GLU A 89 -15.94 9.13 2.85
C GLU A 89 -17.40 8.98 2.44
N GLU A 90 -18.29 9.61 3.20
CA GLU A 90 -19.70 9.77 2.87
C GLU A 90 -19.85 11.08 2.10
N GLU A 91 -20.36 11.00 0.87
CA GLU A 91 -20.61 12.18 0.06
C GLU A 91 -22.02 12.70 0.38
N GLU A 92 -22.11 13.91 0.94
CA GLU A 92 -23.39 14.57 1.15
C GLU A 92 -24.04 14.91 -0.20
N PRO A 93 -25.34 14.63 -0.39
CA PRO A 93 -26.05 14.82 -1.66
C PRO A 93 -26.22 16.29 -2.09
#